data_AF-A0A6I3MML0-F1
#
_entry.id   AF-A0A6I3MML0-F1
#
_cell.length_a   1.000
_cell.length_b   1.000
_cell.length_c   1.000
_cell.angle_alpha   90.00
_cell.angle_beta   90.00
_cell.angle_gamma   90.00
#
_symmetry.space_group_name_H-M   'P 1'
#
loop_
_entity.id
_entity.type
_entity.pdbx_description
1 polymer ?
#
loop_
_entity_poly.entity_id
_entity_poly.type
_entity_poly.pdbx_seq_one_letter_code
_entity_poly.pdbx_strand_id
1 'polypeptide(L)'
;MYQTKNINSHFAIILKHTSQSLMILLLISLFSCNKNVKNKMILSKDSDTVFWKRRVTEKNNKLIALKDIEESKGENFRFSTPNLIIDINSLKSHSIGKIIFFVQKMDDEQGLKMKQDIFKKEYNLTENQIKKIKLLIAQTKIKNLPSDKFIKGWNTNGNDGETYIFETKNDTLYTYKHYWSPDYQKRILEAQQVENFVNDLFKIIDIKKLETQFITNIPFKNYLMFY
;
A
#
# COMPACT_ATOMS: atom_id res chain seq x y z
N MET A 1 65.64 48.22 18.15
CA MET A 1 64.42 48.47 18.93
C MET A 1 63.24 48.10 18.02
N TYR A 2 62.52 47.04 18.36
CA TYR A 2 61.72 46.23 17.41
C TYR A 2 60.41 46.90 16.95
N GLN A 3 60.09 46.75 15.65
CA GLN A 3 58.81 47.12 15.02
C GLN A 3 57.67 46.22 15.54
N THR A 4 56.72 46.78 16.29
CA THR A 4 55.55 46.07 16.82
C THR A 4 54.21 46.72 16.45
N LYS A 5 54.13 47.43 15.31
CA LYS A 5 52.96 48.27 15.00
C LYS A 5 52.02 47.83 13.88
N ASN A 6 52.14 46.62 13.33
CA ASN A 6 51.28 46.21 12.20
C ASN A 6 50.61 44.83 12.33
N ILE A 7 50.58 44.27 13.54
CA ILE A 7 49.96 42.96 13.77
C ILE A 7 48.45 43.11 14.04
N ASN A 8 48.04 44.17 14.75
CA ASN A 8 46.65 44.33 15.18
C ASN A 8 45.63 44.57 14.04
N SER A 9 46.05 45.17 12.91
CA SER A 9 45.17 45.43 11.77
C SER A 9 44.84 44.15 10.98
N HIS A 10 45.84 43.28 10.77
CA HIS A 10 45.66 42.01 10.08
C HIS A 10 44.79 41.03 10.89
N PHE A 11 44.95 40.98 12.22
CA PHE A 11 44.08 40.16 13.08
C PHE A 11 42.61 40.61 13.03
N ALA A 12 42.35 41.92 12.99
CA ALA A 12 40.98 42.46 12.90
C ALA A 12 40.27 42.09 11.59
N ILE A 13 40.99 42.07 10.46
CA ILE A 13 40.44 41.68 9.15
C ILE A 13 40.11 40.17 9.13
N ILE A 14 40.98 39.33 9.69
CA ILE A 14 40.77 37.88 9.79
C ILE A 14 39.57 37.55 10.71
N LEU A 15 39.42 38.25 11.84
CA LEU A 15 38.26 38.13 12.74
C LEU A 15 36.93 38.54 12.06
N LYS A 16 36.96 39.55 11.18
CA LYS A 16 35.77 39.99 10.43
C LYS A 16 35.34 39.01 9.33
N HIS A 17 36.29 38.39 8.62
CA HIS A 17 35.98 37.37 7.62
C HIS A 17 35.56 36.03 8.23
N THR A 18 36.14 35.65 9.37
CA THR A 18 35.75 34.43 10.10
C THR A 18 34.34 34.56 10.69
N SER A 19 33.99 35.72 11.26
CA SER A 19 32.62 35.98 11.75
C SER A 19 31.57 36.00 10.64
N GLN A 20 31.85 36.58 9.47
CA GLN A 20 30.95 36.52 8.31
C GLN A 20 30.78 35.09 7.78
N SER A 21 31.86 34.31 7.72
CA SER A 21 31.80 32.91 7.28
C SER A 21 31.01 32.03 8.25
N LEU A 22 31.13 32.28 9.56
CA LEU A 22 30.35 31.60 10.60
C LEU A 22 28.85 31.91 10.48
N MET A 23 28.50 33.15 10.15
CA MET A 23 27.11 33.58 9.99
C MET A 23 26.45 32.94 8.77
N ILE A 24 27.19 32.79 7.66
CA ILE A 24 26.71 32.10 6.44
C ILE A 24 26.49 30.60 6.72
N LEU A 25 27.39 29.96 7.47
CA LEU A 25 27.24 28.55 7.85
C LEU A 25 25.99 28.32 8.74
N LEU A 26 25.71 29.27 9.64
CA LEU A 26 24.51 29.28 10.49
C LEU A 26 23.22 29.48 9.69
N LEU A 27 23.25 30.28 8.61
CA LEU A 27 22.07 30.46 7.76
C LEU A 27 21.77 29.22 6.91
N ILE A 28 22.79 28.52 6.41
CA ILE A 28 22.61 27.29 5.61
C ILE A 28 22.03 26.13 6.45
N SER A 29 22.35 26.07 7.75
CA SER A 29 21.78 25.05 8.64
C SER A 29 20.30 25.30 8.96
N LEU A 30 19.85 26.55 8.98
CA LEU A 30 18.44 26.91 9.18
C LEU A 30 17.54 26.51 8.00
N PHE A 31 18.06 26.50 6.76
CA PHE A 31 17.29 26.04 5.59
C PHE A 31 17.24 24.52 5.43
N SER A 32 18.08 23.77 6.15
CA SER A 32 18.18 22.31 6.01
C SER A 32 17.18 21.53 6.88
N CYS A 33 16.35 22.21 7.68
CA CYS A 33 15.35 21.59 8.55
C CYS A 33 13.92 21.72 8.04
N ASN A 34 13.70 21.87 6.74
CA ASN A 34 12.40 21.51 6.14
C ASN A 34 12.35 19.99 5.99
N LYS A 35 12.16 19.28 7.11
CA LYS A 35 11.67 17.91 7.05
C LYS A 35 10.34 17.97 6.31
N ASN A 36 10.29 17.39 5.10
CA ASN A 36 9.06 17.16 4.37
C ASN A 36 8.02 16.62 5.35
N VAL A 37 7.11 17.47 5.80
CA VAL A 37 5.88 17.05 6.46
C VAL A 37 5.15 16.31 5.35
N LYS A 38 5.33 14.98 5.29
CA LYS A 38 4.47 14.14 4.45
C LYS A 38 3.06 14.50 4.93
N ASN A 39 2.29 15.19 4.09
CA ASN A 39 0.88 15.48 4.38
C ASN A 39 0.22 14.13 4.65
N LYS A 40 0.06 13.80 5.93
CA LYS A 40 -0.45 12.51 6.36
C LYS A 40 -1.90 12.47 5.89
N MET A 41 -2.21 11.57 4.96
CA MET A 41 -3.55 11.50 4.39
C MET A 41 -4.55 11.21 5.51
N ILE A 42 -5.72 11.83 5.44
CA ILE A 42 -6.78 11.61 6.41
C ILE A 42 -7.42 10.27 6.08
N LEU A 43 -7.36 9.33 7.03
CA LEU A 43 -8.07 8.06 6.93
C LEU A 43 -9.57 8.32 7.09
N SER A 44 -10.40 7.77 6.20
CA SER A 44 -11.85 7.96 6.28
C SER A 44 -12.45 7.37 7.56
N LYS A 45 -13.52 7.99 8.09
CA LYS A 45 -14.15 7.58 9.36
C LYS A 45 -14.74 6.16 9.33
N ASP A 46 -15.07 5.69 8.13
CA ASP A 46 -15.62 4.37 7.83
C ASP A 46 -14.55 3.33 7.44
N SER A 47 -13.27 3.69 7.54
CA SER A 47 -12.14 2.77 7.34
C SER A 47 -11.81 1.95 8.58
N ASP A 48 -11.19 0.79 8.37
CA ASP A 48 -10.67 0.00 9.47
C ASP A 48 -9.50 0.71 10.22
N THR A 49 -9.02 0.12 11.30
CA THR A 49 -8.05 0.74 12.19
C THR A 49 -6.70 0.92 11.50
N VAL A 50 -5.98 1.98 11.92
CA VAL A 50 -4.57 2.21 11.56
C VAL A 50 -3.69 1.00 11.91
N PHE A 51 -4.09 0.21 12.92
CA PHE A 51 -3.40 -1.02 13.31
C PHE A 51 -3.45 -2.09 12.21
N TRP A 52 -4.63 -2.40 11.67
CA TRP A 52 -4.79 -3.38 10.60
C TRP A 52 -4.08 -2.96 9.33
N LYS A 53 -4.21 -1.69 8.97
CA LYS A 53 -3.43 -1.08 7.89
C LYS A 53 -1.93 -1.33 8.09
N ARG A 54 -1.37 -0.96 9.25
CA ARG A 54 0.06 -1.15 9.52
C ARG A 54 0.47 -2.62 9.35
N ARG A 55 -0.32 -3.56 9.86
CA ARG A 55 -0.04 -5.01 9.73
C ARG A 55 -0.03 -5.46 8.26
N VAL A 56 -1.00 -5.01 7.46
CA VAL A 56 -1.10 -5.37 6.04
C VAL A 56 -0.05 -4.66 5.19
N THR A 57 0.22 -3.38 5.43
CA THR A 57 1.29 -2.62 4.78
C THR A 57 2.66 -3.22 5.11
N GLU A 58 2.92 -3.60 6.35
CA GLU A 58 4.16 -4.28 6.71
C GLU A 58 4.30 -5.63 6.01
N LYS A 59 3.22 -6.42 5.94
CA LYS A 59 3.19 -7.66 5.14
C LYS A 59 3.50 -7.33 3.68
N ASN A 60 2.70 -6.52 3.00
CA ASN A 60 2.82 -6.24 1.57
C ASN A 60 4.15 -5.59 1.17
N ASN A 61 4.66 -4.65 1.98
CA ASN A 61 5.90 -3.94 1.67
C ASN A 61 7.13 -4.83 1.95
N LYS A 62 7.16 -5.56 3.07
CA LYS A 62 8.31 -6.41 3.43
C LYS A 62 8.36 -7.68 2.58
N LEU A 63 7.20 -8.24 2.25
CA LEU A 63 7.09 -9.56 1.62
C LEU A 63 7.03 -9.50 0.09
N ILE A 64 6.25 -8.56 -0.45
CA ILE A 64 5.92 -8.51 -1.88
C ILE A 64 6.63 -7.34 -2.56
N ALA A 65 7.34 -6.51 -1.79
CA ALA A 65 7.99 -5.27 -2.24
C ALA A 65 7.00 -4.30 -2.93
N LEU A 66 5.75 -4.29 -2.47
CA LEU A 66 4.78 -3.33 -2.94
C LEU A 66 5.04 -1.96 -2.33
N LYS A 67 4.86 -0.92 -3.14
CA LYS A 67 4.90 0.45 -2.66
C LYS A 67 3.61 0.76 -1.90
N ASP A 68 3.74 1.54 -0.81
CA ASP A 68 2.60 2.08 -0.09
C ASP A 68 1.76 2.95 -1.06
N ILE A 69 0.46 2.69 -1.08
CA ILE A 69 -0.50 3.43 -1.91
C ILE A 69 -0.53 4.91 -1.52
N GLU A 70 -0.23 5.27 -0.27
CA GLU A 70 -0.07 6.67 0.16
C GLU A 70 1.08 7.39 -0.58
N GLU A 71 2.09 6.66 -1.04
CA GLU A 71 3.26 7.24 -1.72
C GLU A 71 3.13 7.26 -3.26
N SER A 72 2.07 6.66 -3.78
CA SER A 72 1.76 6.69 -5.21
C SER A 72 1.29 8.08 -5.66
N LYS A 73 1.38 8.39 -6.96
CA LYS A 73 0.78 9.62 -7.51
C LYS A 73 -0.60 9.29 -8.08
N GLY A 74 -1.52 10.26 -8.04
CA GLY A 74 -2.85 10.13 -8.63
C GLY A 74 -3.82 9.25 -7.85
N GLU A 75 -4.89 8.84 -8.52
CA GLU A 75 -5.93 7.98 -7.93
C GLU A 75 -5.50 6.53 -7.95
N ASN A 76 -5.73 5.82 -6.86
CA ASN A 76 -5.35 4.42 -6.74
C ASN A 76 -6.50 3.60 -6.20
N PHE A 77 -6.57 2.37 -6.70
CA PHE A 77 -7.45 1.33 -6.20
C PHE A 77 -6.65 0.05 -6.08
N ARG A 78 -6.69 -0.56 -4.89
CA ARG A 78 -6.08 -1.84 -4.63
C ARG A 78 -7.09 -2.77 -3.98
N PHE A 79 -7.27 -3.94 -4.58
CA PHE A 79 -7.99 -5.05 -3.98
C PHE A 79 -6.99 -6.11 -3.56
N SER A 80 -7.13 -6.68 -2.36
CA SER A 80 -6.24 -7.71 -1.86
C SER A 80 -7.01 -8.83 -1.17
N THR A 81 -6.52 -10.06 -1.34
CA THR A 81 -6.84 -11.24 -0.53
C THR A 81 -5.54 -11.77 0.11
N PRO A 82 -5.56 -12.87 0.88
CA PRO A 82 -4.34 -13.43 1.47
C PRO A 82 -3.19 -13.75 0.50
N ASN A 83 -3.49 -14.07 -0.77
CA ASN A 83 -2.52 -14.51 -1.80
C ASN A 83 -2.60 -13.75 -3.14
N LEU A 84 -3.49 -12.76 -3.24
CA LEU A 84 -3.75 -12.02 -4.48
C LEU A 84 -3.80 -10.53 -4.21
N ILE A 85 -3.18 -9.74 -5.09
CA ILE A 85 -3.29 -8.29 -5.10
C ILE A 85 -3.62 -7.83 -6.52
N ILE A 86 -4.61 -6.96 -6.65
CA ILE A 86 -4.96 -6.26 -7.88
C ILE A 86 -4.74 -4.77 -7.60
N ASP A 87 -3.78 -4.16 -8.29
CA ASP A 87 -3.35 -2.78 -8.05
C ASP A 87 -3.54 -1.95 -9.32
N ILE A 88 -4.32 -0.88 -9.25
CA ILE A 88 -4.56 0.05 -10.33
C ILE A 88 -4.15 1.45 -9.88
N ASN A 89 -3.15 2.01 -10.57
CA ASN A 89 -2.73 3.40 -10.42
C ASN A 89 -3.19 4.20 -11.63
N SER A 90 -3.93 5.28 -11.38
CA SER A 90 -4.42 6.20 -12.39
C SER A 90 -3.74 7.56 -12.25
N LEU A 91 -2.92 7.89 -13.23
CA LEU A 91 -2.42 9.24 -13.46
C LEU A 91 -3.38 9.97 -14.41
N LYS A 92 -3.30 11.31 -14.44
CA LYS A 92 -4.24 12.17 -15.20
C LYS A 92 -4.47 11.75 -16.65
N SER A 93 -3.45 11.19 -17.32
CA SER A 93 -3.50 10.81 -18.74
C SER A 93 -3.43 9.30 -19.00
N HIS A 94 -3.11 8.48 -18.00
CA HIS A 94 -2.88 7.05 -18.20
C HIS A 94 -3.12 6.25 -16.92
N SER A 95 -3.55 5.01 -17.06
CA SER A 95 -3.76 4.11 -15.93
C SER A 95 -2.97 2.82 -16.15
N ILE A 96 -2.15 2.46 -15.17
CA ILE A 96 -1.44 1.18 -15.12
C ILE A 96 -2.12 0.27 -14.12
N GLY A 97 -2.14 -1.01 -14.43
CA GLY A 97 -2.76 -2.01 -13.57
C GLY A 97 -1.96 -3.30 -13.57
N LYS A 98 -1.88 -3.96 -12.43
CA LYS A 98 -1.23 -5.26 -12.30
C LYS A 98 -1.94 -6.16 -11.31
N ILE A 99 -1.74 -7.46 -11.52
CA ILE A 99 -2.20 -8.54 -10.67
C ILE A 99 -0.95 -9.21 -10.12
N ILE A 100 -0.89 -9.47 -8.82
CA ILE A 100 0.21 -10.15 -8.17
C ILE A 100 -0.36 -11.34 -7.42
N PHE A 101 0.05 -12.54 -7.84
CA PHE A 101 -0.14 -13.75 -7.06
C PHE A 101 1.12 -14.03 -6.26
N PHE A 102 0.97 -14.53 -5.04
CA PHE A 102 2.11 -14.88 -4.21
C PHE A 102 1.76 -16.01 -3.23
N VAL A 103 2.77 -16.80 -2.87
CA VAL A 103 2.71 -17.87 -1.87
C VAL A 103 3.95 -17.81 -1.00
N GLN A 104 3.80 -18.27 0.24
CA GLN A 104 4.90 -18.34 1.20
C GLN A 104 5.41 -19.77 1.27
N LYS A 105 6.73 -19.91 1.34
CA LYS A 105 7.36 -21.18 1.67
C LYS A 105 7.09 -21.50 3.15
N MET A 106 6.59 -22.70 3.41
CA MET A 106 6.58 -23.31 4.74
C MET A 106 7.88 -24.09 4.87
N ASP A 107 8.68 -23.81 5.91
CA ASP A 107 9.85 -24.66 6.19
C ASP A 107 9.39 -25.89 6.97
N ASP A 108 9.79 -27.07 6.48
CA ASP A 108 9.27 -28.37 6.88
C ASP A 108 9.88 -28.88 8.20
N GLU A 109 10.84 -28.16 8.79
CA GLU A 109 11.58 -28.59 9.97
C GLU A 109 11.48 -27.58 11.12
N GLN A 110 10.71 -27.96 12.15
CA GLN A 110 10.74 -27.43 13.52
C GLN A 110 10.03 -26.12 13.84
N GLY A 111 9.23 -25.54 12.94
CA GLY A 111 8.27 -24.46 13.30
C GLY A 111 8.87 -23.20 13.92
N LEU A 112 10.20 -23.06 13.91
CA LEU A 112 10.94 -22.03 14.62
C LEU A 112 11.86 -21.33 13.62
N LYS A 113 11.36 -20.20 13.13
CA LYS A 113 11.93 -19.25 12.15
C LYS A 113 11.56 -19.53 10.70
N MET A 114 10.40 -18.99 10.32
CA MET A 114 10.04 -18.71 8.93
C MET A 114 11.14 -17.81 8.32
N LYS A 115 12.07 -18.37 7.55
CA LYS A 115 12.71 -17.55 6.51
C LYS A 115 11.62 -17.36 5.46
N GLN A 116 11.02 -16.17 5.45
CA GLN A 116 9.91 -15.80 4.59
C GLN A 116 10.37 -15.77 3.13
N ASP A 117 10.55 -16.93 2.52
CA ASP A 117 10.75 -17.05 1.09
C ASP A 117 9.38 -17.01 0.41
N ILE A 118 9.31 -16.22 -0.66
CA ILE A 118 8.07 -15.89 -1.34
C ILE A 118 8.25 -16.12 -2.82
N PHE A 119 7.41 -17.00 -3.34
CA PHE A 119 7.23 -17.11 -4.76
C PHE A 119 6.08 -16.19 -5.17
N LYS A 120 6.35 -15.26 -6.10
CA LYS A 120 5.34 -14.35 -6.65
C LYS A 120 5.42 -14.29 -8.16
N LYS A 121 4.28 -14.03 -8.80
CA LYS A 121 4.21 -13.65 -10.22
C LYS A 121 3.34 -12.41 -10.40
N GLU A 122 3.78 -11.54 -11.30
CA GLU A 122 3.06 -10.33 -11.68
C GLU A 122 2.53 -10.46 -13.11
N TYR A 123 1.29 -10.02 -13.32
CA TYR A 123 0.61 -9.98 -14.61
C TYR A 123 0.08 -8.57 -14.85
N ASN A 124 0.32 -8.00 -16.03
CA ASN A 124 -0.19 -6.67 -16.35
C ASN A 124 -1.66 -6.75 -16.75
N LEU A 125 -2.47 -5.81 -16.25
CA LEU A 125 -3.82 -5.61 -16.74
C LEU A 125 -3.78 -4.90 -18.09
N THR A 126 -4.63 -5.36 -19.01
CA THR A 126 -4.84 -4.65 -20.28
C THR A 126 -5.65 -3.37 -20.07
N GLU A 127 -5.53 -2.41 -20.98
CA GLU A 127 -6.30 -1.15 -20.91
C GLU A 127 -7.82 -1.39 -20.85
N ASN A 128 -8.32 -2.38 -21.61
CA ASN A 128 -9.74 -2.77 -21.59
C ASN A 128 -10.18 -3.31 -20.23
N GLN A 129 -9.35 -4.14 -19.58
CA GLN A 129 -9.62 -4.62 -18.22
C GLN A 129 -9.64 -3.46 -17.23
N ILE A 130 -8.65 -2.57 -17.28
CA ILE A 130 -8.59 -1.38 -16.41
C ILE A 130 -9.84 -0.52 -16.59
N LYS A 131 -10.28 -0.28 -17.83
CA LYS A 131 -11.50 0.48 -18.13
C LYS A 131 -12.75 -0.19 -17.52
N LYS A 132 -12.91 -1.50 -17.69
CA LYS A 132 -14.03 -2.26 -17.13
C LYS A 132 -14.02 -2.24 -15.60
N ILE A 133 -12.86 -2.39 -14.96
CA ILE A 133 -12.74 -2.33 -13.50
C ILE A 133 -13.10 -0.94 -12.98
N LYS A 134 -12.62 0.13 -13.62
CA LYS A 134 -12.99 1.51 -13.25
C LYS A 134 -14.49 1.74 -13.36
N LEU A 135 -15.13 1.22 -14.41
CA LEU A 135 -16.57 1.28 -14.58
C LEU A 135 -17.30 0.51 -13.47
N LEU A 136 -16.86 -0.72 -13.17
CA LEU A 136 -17.41 -1.54 -12.08
C LEU A 136 -17.32 -0.81 -10.72
N ILE A 137 -16.18 -0.22 -10.40
CA ILE A 137 -15.97 0.60 -9.19
C ILE A 137 -16.97 1.75 -9.12
N ALA A 138 -17.17 2.48 -10.23
CA ALA A 138 -18.07 3.62 -10.28
C ALA A 138 -19.55 3.20 -10.15
N GLN A 139 -19.96 2.15 -10.86
CA GLN A 139 -21.35 1.67 -10.88
C GLN A 139 -21.78 1.05 -9.55
N THR A 140 -20.92 0.21 -8.97
CA THR A 140 -21.21 -0.46 -7.70
C THR A 140 -21.07 0.47 -6.50
N LYS A 141 -20.40 1.62 -6.65
CA LYS A 141 -20.07 2.51 -5.53
C LYS A 141 -19.39 1.77 -4.37
N ILE A 142 -18.61 0.73 -4.65
CA ILE A 142 -17.93 -0.10 -3.64
C ILE A 142 -17.09 0.75 -2.66
N LYS A 143 -16.54 1.86 -3.16
CA LYS A 143 -15.78 2.84 -2.38
C LYS A 143 -16.58 3.51 -1.25
N ASN A 144 -17.91 3.45 -1.28
CA ASN A 144 -18.78 4.09 -0.30
C ASN A 144 -19.26 3.14 0.80
N LEU A 145 -19.12 1.82 0.62
CA LEU A 145 -19.49 0.86 1.65
C LEU A 145 -18.57 0.99 2.85
N PRO A 146 -19.05 1.06 4.10
CA PRO A 146 -18.16 1.11 5.24
C PRO A 146 -17.43 -0.24 5.43
N SER A 147 -16.35 -0.29 6.20
CA SER A 147 -15.72 -1.56 6.60
C SER A 147 -16.71 -2.45 7.37
N ASP A 148 -16.56 -3.77 7.28
CA ASP A 148 -17.40 -4.77 7.95
C ASP A 148 -17.78 -4.46 9.41
N LYS A 149 -16.81 -4.03 10.24
CA LYS A 149 -17.02 -3.68 11.65
C LYS A 149 -18.04 -2.55 11.89
N PHE A 150 -18.36 -1.77 10.87
CA PHE A 150 -19.34 -0.69 10.92
C PHE A 150 -20.66 -1.08 10.24
N ILE A 151 -20.74 -2.25 9.63
CA ILE A 151 -21.98 -2.77 9.02
C ILE A 151 -22.76 -3.51 10.09
N LYS A 152 -24.00 -3.06 10.33
CA LYS A 152 -24.86 -3.66 11.35
C LYS A 152 -25.18 -5.12 10.99
N GLY A 153 -24.94 -6.03 11.93
CA GLY A 153 -25.25 -7.44 11.78
C GLY A 153 -24.15 -8.26 11.12
N TRP A 154 -23.02 -7.66 10.74
CA TRP A 154 -21.86 -8.39 10.21
C TRP A 154 -21.26 -9.28 11.28
N ASN A 155 -21.23 -10.59 11.03
CA ASN A 155 -20.68 -11.57 11.95
C ASN A 155 -19.22 -11.86 11.60
N THR A 156 -18.30 -11.63 12.54
CA THR A 156 -16.85 -11.83 12.36
C THR A 156 -16.30 -13.04 13.11
N ASN A 157 -17.16 -13.92 13.64
CA ASN A 157 -16.76 -14.95 14.62
C ASN A 157 -16.26 -16.27 14.01
N GLY A 158 -15.82 -16.29 12.74
CA GLY A 158 -15.21 -17.49 12.16
C GLY A 158 -13.69 -17.47 12.26
N ASN A 159 -13.12 -18.65 12.47
CA ASN A 159 -11.66 -18.86 12.44
C ASN A 159 -11.14 -19.15 11.04
N ASP A 160 -12.03 -19.34 10.07
CA ASP A 160 -11.75 -19.75 8.71
C ASP A 160 -12.61 -18.94 7.74
N GLY A 161 -12.04 -18.59 6.59
CA GLY A 161 -12.74 -17.86 5.55
C GLY A 161 -11.92 -16.74 4.89
N GLU A 162 -12.45 -16.24 3.78
CA GLU A 162 -11.74 -15.30 2.93
C GLU A 162 -11.80 -13.88 3.49
N THR A 163 -10.71 -13.14 3.32
CA THR A 163 -10.63 -11.73 3.69
C THR A 163 -10.42 -10.88 2.46
N TYR A 164 -11.27 -9.87 2.28
CA TYR A 164 -11.18 -8.89 1.21
C TYR A 164 -10.78 -7.54 1.78
N ILE A 165 -9.74 -6.95 1.18
CA ILE A 165 -9.25 -5.62 1.55
C ILE A 165 -9.35 -4.72 0.33
N PHE A 166 -9.99 -3.58 0.51
CA PHE A 166 -10.06 -2.51 -0.48
C PHE A 166 -9.32 -1.30 0.04
N GLU A 167 -8.25 -0.92 -0.64
CA GLU A 167 -7.55 0.33 -0.42
C GLU A 167 -7.84 1.28 -1.56
N THR A 168 -8.22 2.51 -1.24
CA THR A 168 -8.37 3.54 -2.26
C THR A 168 -7.74 4.84 -1.83
N LYS A 169 -7.26 5.59 -2.81
CA LYS A 169 -6.65 6.88 -2.61
C LYS A 169 -7.06 7.83 -3.72
N ASN A 170 -7.36 9.06 -3.37
CA ASN A 170 -7.35 10.21 -4.27
C ASN A 170 -6.47 11.32 -3.66
N ASP A 171 -6.51 12.54 -4.19
CA ASP A 171 -5.61 13.62 -3.76
C ASP A 171 -5.79 14.04 -2.29
N THR A 172 -6.95 13.76 -1.66
CA THR A 172 -7.28 14.26 -0.32
C THR A 172 -7.64 13.17 0.69
N LEU A 173 -8.03 11.99 0.21
CA LEU A 173 -8.61 10.93 1.02
C LEU A 173 -7.92 9.61 0.75
N TYR A 174 -7.67 8.88 1.83
CA TYR A 174 -7.29 7.49 1.81
C TYR A 174 -8.32 6.65 2.56
N THR A 175 -8.71 5.52 1.98
CA THR A 175 -9.63 4.56 2.59
C THR A 175 -9.00 3.19 2.67
N TYR A 176 -9.22 2.50 3.77
CA TYR A 176 -8.83 1.11 3.98
C TYR A 176 -10.04 0.35 4.53
N LYS A 177 -10.58 -0.57 3.76
CA LYS A 177 -11.84 -1.27 4.08
C LYS A 177 -11.60 -2.76 4.09
N HIS A 178 -11.99 -3.38 5.19
CA HIS A 178 -11.85 -4.80 5.45
C HIS A 178 -13.23 -5.45 5.43
N TYR A 179 -13.30 -6.63 4.81
CA TYR A 179 -14.50 -7.46 4.78
C TYR A 179 -14.11 -8.91 4.98
N TRP A 180 -14.44 -9.44 6.16
CA TRP A 180 -14.31 -10.86 6.42
C TRP A 180 -15.52 -11.63 5.88
N SER A 181 -15.26 -12.54 4.94
CA SER A 181 -16.17 -13.60 4.49
C SER A 181 -17.58 -13.13 4.11
N PRO A 182 -17.72 -12.26 3.09
CA PRO A 182 -19.03 -11.72 2.68
C PRO A 182 -20.03 -12.80 2.24
N ASP A 183 -19.56 -13.89 1.67
CA ASP A 183 -20.33 -15.06 1.25
C ASP A 183 -21.06 -15.77 2.41
N TYR A 184 -20.52 -15.68 3.64
CA TYR A 184 -21.17 -16.16 4.85
C TYR A 184 -22.23 -15.19 5.40
N GLN A 185 -22.27 -13.94 4.93
CA GLN A 185 -23.18 -12.89 5.40
C GLN A 185 -24.42 -12.73 4.50
N LYS A 186 -25.01 -13.83 4.02
CA LYS A 186 -26.05 -13.83 2.95
C LYS A 186 -27.27 -12.94 3.20
N ARG A 187 -27.54 -12.53 4.44
CA ARG A 187 -28.68 -11.66 4.82
C ARG A 187 -28.34 -10.17 4.86
N ILE A 188 -27.08 -9.80 4.63
CA ILE A 188 -26.59 -8.42 4.66
C ILE A 188 -26.42 -7.93 3.22
N LEU A 189 -27.11 -6.86 2.84
CA LEU A 189 -27.09 -6.35 1.46
C LEU A 189 -25.69 -5.87 1.06
N GLU A 190 -24.99 -5.21 1.98
CA GLU A 190 -23.61 -4.75 1.78
C GLU A 190 -22.66 -5.92 1.50
N ALA A 191 -22.86 -7.06 2.17
CA ALA A 191 -22.04 -8.25 1.92
C ALA A 191 -22.29 -8.84 0.54
N GLN A 192 -23.57 -8.93 0.13
CA GLN A 192 -23.92 -9.34 -1.24
C GLN A 192 -23.31 -8.40 -2.28
N GLN A 193 -23.27 -7.10 -2.01
CA GLN A 193 -22.66 -6.11 -2.90
C GLN A 193 -21.14 -6.27 -3.00
N VAL A 194 -20.45 -6.53 -1.88
CA VAL A 194 -19.01 -6.85 -1.88
C VAL A 194 -18.76 -8.13 -2.69
N GLU A 195 -19.52 -9.18 -2.43
CA GLU A 195 -19.40 -10.48 -3.10
C GLU A 195 -19.61 -10.37 -4.61
N ASN A 196 -20.67 -9.69 -5.03
CA ASN A 196 -20.95 -9.46 -6.45
C ASN A 196 -19.84 -8.64 -7.11
N PHE A 197 -19.33 -7.60 -6.44
CA PHE A 197 -18.21 -6.81 -6.94
C PHE A 197 -16.96 -7.67 -7.16
N VAL A 198 -16.60 -8.52 -6.18
CA VAL A 198 -15.41 -9.38 -6.27
C VAL A 198 -15.58 -10.41 -7.39
N ASN A 199 -16.75 -11.04 -7.49
CA ASN A 199 -17.05 -11.98 -8.57
C ASN A 199 -16.93 -11.34 -9.96
N ASP A 200 -17.45 -10.13 -10.14
CA ASP A 200 -17.37 -9.44 -11.43
C ASP A 200 -15.95 -8.93 -11.73
N LEU A 201 -15.22 -8.48 -10.70
CA LEU A 201 -13.80 -8.16 -10.81
C LEU A 201 -13.00 -9.38 -11.30
N PHE A 202 -13.23 -10.54 -10.69
CA PHE A 202 -12.60 -11.81 -11.04
C PHE A 202 -12.93 -12.31 -12.44
N LYS A 203 -14.17 -12.08 -12.91
CA LYS A 203 -14.56 -12.34 -14.30
C LYS A 203 -13.84 -11.41 -15.29
N ILE A 204 -13.73 -10.11 -14.98
CA ILE A 204 -13.06 -9.14 -15.88
C ILE A 204 -11.59 -9.53 -16.10
N ILE A 205 -10.90 -9.99 -15.07
CA ILE A 205 -9.47 -10.33 -15.12
C ILE A 205 -9.19 -11.77 -15.56
N ASP A 206 -10.22 -12.62 -15.67
CA ASP A 206 -10.09 -14.06 -15.88
C ASP A 206 -9.19 -14.72 -14.82
N ILE A 207 -9.54 -14.51 -13.55
CA ILE A 207 -8.65 -14.85 -12.41
C ILE A 207 -8.30 -16.34 -12.40
N LYS A 208 -9.25 -17.22 -12.72
CA LYS A 208 -9.06 -18.69 -12.70
C LYS A 208 -7.97 -19.13 -13.66
N LYS A 209 -7.91 -18.52 -14.84
CA LYS A 209 -6.85 -18.81 -15.83
C LYS A 209 -5.48 -18.39 -15.31
N LEU A 210 -5.37 -17.19 -14.75
CA LEU A 210 -4.11 -16.68 -14.21
C LEU A 210 -3.65 -17.46 -12.98
N GLU A 211 -4.58 -17.83 -12.11
CA GLU A 211 -4.32 -18.66 -10.94
C GLU A 211 -3.80 -20.04 -11.36
N THR A 212 -4.45 -20.69 -12.33
CA THR A 212 -3.98 -21.98 -12.88
C THR A 212 -2.55 -21.85 -13.43
N GLN A 213 -2.26 -20.77 -14.17
CA GLN A 213 -0.91 -20.50 -14.63
C GLN A 213 0.06 -20.27 -13.47
N PHE A 214 -0.34 -19.54 -12.44
CA PHE A 214 0.52 -19.30 -11.28
C PHE A 214 0.85 -20.61 -10.54
N ILE A 215 -0.16 -21.43 -10.24
CA ILE A 215 -0.03 -22.72 -9.53
C ILE A 215 0.94 -23.65 -10.26
N THR A 216 0.79 -23.80 -11.57
CA THR A 216 1.67 -24.67 -12.38
C THR A 216 3.13 -24.23 -12.39
N ASN A 217 3.41 -22.98 -12.03
CA ASN A 217 4.76 -22.42 -11.96
C ASN A 217 5.34 -22.41 -10.54
N ILE A 218 4.60 -22.83 -9.52
CA ILE A 218 5.13 -22.93 -8.16
C ILE A 218 6.27 -23.96 -8.17
N PRO A 219 7.49 -23.57 -7.76
CA PRO A 219 8.68 -24.39 -7.98
C PRO A 219 8.75 -25.62 -7.06
N PHE A 220 8.15 -25.55 -5.87
CA PHE A 220 8.24 -26.60 -4.85
C PHE A 220 6.92 -26.78 -4.10
N LYS A 221 6.64 -28.00 -3.64
CA LYS A 221 5.39 -28.35 -2.93
C LYS A 221 5.22 -27.68 -1.56
N ASN A 222 6.31 -27.23 -0.95
CA ASN A 222 6.28 -26.57 0.37
C ASN A 222 5.88 -25.09 0.29
N TYR A 223 5.53 -24.56 -0.89
CA TYR A 223 4.84 -23.29 -1.01
C TYR A 223 3.34 -23.53 -0.96
N LEU A 224 2.65 -22.95 0.02
CA LEU A 224 1.22 -23.12 0.20
C LEU A 224 0.47 -21.81 -0.07
N MET A 225 -0.70 -21.94 -0.71
CA MET A 225 -1.71 -20.89 -0.72
C MET A 225 -2.55 -20.98 0.55
N PHE A 226 -2.78 -19.84 1.19
CA PHE A 226 -3.74 -19.71 2.28
C PHE A 226 -5.13 -19.49 1.70
N TYR A 227 -5.99 -20.50 1.77
CA TYR A 227 -7.41 -20.35 1.45
C TYR A 227 -8.16 -19.81 2.66
#